data_AF-A0A9W9G4J8-F1
#
_entry.id   AF-A0A9W9G4J8-F1
#
_cell.length_a   1.000
_cell.length_b   1.000
_cell.length_c   1.000
_cell.angle_alpha   90.00
_cell.angle_beta   90.00
_cell.angle_gamma   90.00
#
_symmetry.space_group_name_H-M   'P 1'
#
loop_
_entity.id
_entity.type
_entity.pdbx_description
1 polymer ?
#
loop_
_entity_poly.entity_id
_entity_poly.type
_entity_poly.pdbx_seq_one_letter_code
_entity_poly.pdbx_strand_id
1 'polypeptide(L)'
;MTTHQYLSPIDRQSTFAFPWSLEHQAIDQTRDDDRVDDGIHGFEFPLPHHVYDENEGTPVNWEVFSRDQDAGDVVMQLLRDSWCLFKQLRLESWVEFVMGIPSATLAVFESYHNRVSFSLFCFLCDFPIEAEKYDIVAKRVHHNDCFLYTTLTHALECFQGKGQYKNLSLDAGLITQPLKAFLSQPDKNILQRLAVLETRYARYRVGSDMARGREFNVDTGFLSLINDQSAVAMARQLSEDALRGFRQISLDSVIMHDDNIRSLGSQWDRLCYDVEEVAAVGDLIGKVRAMAKVS
;
A
#
# COMPACT_ATOMS: atom_id res chain seq x y z
N MET A 1 -37.19 -46.54 -22.55
CA MET A 1 -37.38 -46.72 -21.09
C MET A 1 -36.05 -46.34 -20.44
N THR A 2 -35.73 -45.06 -20.28
CA THR A 2 -35.92 -44.22 -19.06
C THR A 2 -35.48 -44.97 -17.80
N THR A 3 -34.44 -44.55 -17.06
CA THR A 3 -34.40 -43.30 -16.27
C THR A 3 -32.98 -42.72 -16.12
N HIS A 4 -32.81 -41.41 -16.36
CA HIS A 4 -31.62 -40.62 -16.03
C HIS A 4 -31.69 -40.14 -14.57
N GLN A 5 -30.60 -40.30 -13.81
CA GLN A 5 -30.32 -39.50 -12.62
C GLN A 5 -29.23 -38.49 -12.95
N TYR A 6 -29.60 -37.22 -12.91
CA TYR A 6 -28.71 -36.06 -13.01
C TYR A 6 -27.92 -35.92 -11.71
N LEU A 7 -26.58 -35.95 -11.81
CA LEU A 7 -25.69 -35.37 -10.80
C LEU A 7 -25.03 -34.14 -11.44
N SER A 8 -25.28 -32.99 -10.82
CA SER A 8 -24.84 -31.66 -11.25
C SER A 8 -23.32 -31.49 -11.14
N PRO A 9 -22.68 -30.66 -11.97
CA PRO A 9 -21.27 -30.32 -11.80
C PRO A 9 -21.09 -29.48 -10.53
N ILE A 10 -20.13 -29.86 -9.70
CA ILE A 10 -19.65 -29.04 -8.60
C ILE A 10 -18.81 -27.91 -9.20
N ASP A 11 -19.43 -26.75 -9.35
CA ASP A 11 -18.73 -25.48 -9.53
C ASP A 11 -17.93 -25.18 -8.25
N ARG A 12 -16.60 -25.19 -8.35
CA ARG A 12 -15.70 -24.58 -7.36
C ARG A 12 -14.91 -23.47 -8.04
N GLN A 13 -15.60 -22.37 -8.34
CA GLN A 13 -14.96 -21.06 -8.32
C GLN A 13 -14.80 -20.66 -6.85
N SER A 14 -13.62 -20.88 -6.28
CA SER A 14 -13.23 -20.25 -5.01
C SER A 14 -12.77 -18.83 -5.31
N THR A 15 -13.72 -17.97 -5.70
CA THR A 15 -13.50 -16.54 -5.80
C THR A 15 -13.47 -15.98 -4.38
N PHE A 16 -12.27 -15.78 -3.83
CA PHE A 16 -12.11 -15.03 -2.59
C PHE A 16 -12.33 -13.55 -2.94
N ALA A 17 -13.60 -13.13 -2.93
CA ALA A 17 -14.00 -11.75 -3.15
C ALA A 17 -13.76 -10.95 -1.87
N PHE A 18 -12.86 -9.97 -1.93
CA PHE A 18 -12.71 -8.99 -0.85
C PHE A 18 -13.96 -8.07 -0.85
N PRO A 19 -14.54 -7.76 0.32
CA PRO A 19 -15.81 -6.99 0.43
C PRO A 19 -15.85 -5.64 -0.30
N TRP A 20 -14.70 -5.07 -0.66
CA TRP A 20 -14.54 -3.72 -1.22
C TRP A 20 -14.28 -3.69 -2.74
N SER A 21 -14.22 -4.85 -3.40
CA SER A 21 -13.91 -4.95 -4.84
C SER A 21 -15.02 -4.42 -5.77
N LEU A 22 -16.19 -4.08 -5.24
CA LEU A 22 -17.35 -3.58 -5.99
C LEU A 22 -17.45 -2.04 -6.06
N GLU A 23 -16.70 -1.30 -5.24
CA GLU A 23 -16.82 0.17 -5.19
C GLU A 23 -16.01 0.90 -6.28
N HIS A 24 -15.19 0.17 -7.05
CA HIS A 24 -14.29 0.75 -8.06
C HIS A 24 -14.91 1.01 -9.43
N GLN A 25 -16.23 0.91 -9.61
CA GLN A 25 -16.90 1.23 -10.88
C GLN A 25 -17.65 2.57 -10.91
N ALA A 26 -17.68 3.35 -9.82
CA ALA A 26 -18.62 4.48 -9.71
C ALA A 26 -18.00 5.88 -9.54
N ILE A 27 -16.67 6.04 -9.41
CA ILE A 27 -16.08 7.33 -9.03
C ILE A 27 -15.12 7.86 -10.11
N ASP A 28 -15.58 7.90 -11.35
CA ASP A 28 -14.85 8.61 -12.41
C ASP A 28 -15.85 9.34 -13.31
N GLN A 29 -16.51 10.36 -12.74
CA GLN A 29 -17.25 11.38 -13.47
C GLN A 29 -17.63 12.54 -12.55
N THR A 30 -16.83 13.61 -12.58
CA THR A 30 -17.13 15.06 -12.44
C THR A 30 -15.93 15.76 -11.81
N ARG A 31 -15.42 16.92 -12.22
CA ARG A 31 -15.56 17.84 -13.37
C ARG A 31 -14.57 18.99 -13.09
N ASP A 32 -13.98 19.58 -14.13
CA ASP A 32 -13.16 20.81 -14.14
C ASP A 32 -13.89 22.03 -13.53
N ASP A 33 -13.20 23.00 -12.87
CA ASP A 33 -12.47 24.12 -13.49
C ASP A 33 -12.06 25.24 -12.47
N ASP A 34 -11.01 26.00 -12.84
CA ASP A 34 -10.63 27.40 -12.52
C ASP A 34 -9.83 27.89 -11.25
N ARG A 35 -8.59 28.32 -11.58
CA ARG A 35 -7.86 29.62 -11.33
C ARG A 35 -7.22 30.07 -9.98
N VAL A 36 -5.87 30.07 -10.02
CA VAL A 36 -4.79 31.06 -9.66
C VAL A 36 -5.08 32.35 -8.86
N ASP A 37 -4.29 32.59 -7.78
CA ASP A 37 -3.53 33.85 -7.56
C ASP A 37 -2.35 33.69 -6.55
N ASP A 38 -1.31 34.50 -6.75
CA ASP A 38 0.02 34.53 -6.12
C ASP A 38 0.09 35.32 -4.79
N GLY A 39 1.03 34.95 -3.91
CA GLY A 39 1.40 35.78 -2.75
C GLY A 39 2.50 35.20 -1.85
N ILE A 40 3.74 35.63 -2.06
CA ILE A 40 4.92 35.28 -1.24
C ILE A 40 4.89 35.97 0.12
N HIS A 41 5.03 35.23 1.23
CA HIS A 41 5.71 35.71 2.44
C HIS A 41 6.34 34.54 3.25
N GLY A 42 7.49 34.82 3.87
CA GLY A 42 8.45 33.85 4.38
C GLY A 42 7.97 32.92 5.51
N PHE A 43 8.44 31.68 5.46
CA PHE A 43 8.18 30.65 6.46
C PHE A 43 9.23 30.68 7.57
N GLU A 44 8.87 31.28 8.70
CA GLU A 44 9.33 30.80 10.02
C GLU A 44 8.51 29.57 10.38
N PHE A 45 9.17 28.50 10.86
CA PHE A 45 8.52 27.26 11.29
C PHE A 45 7.67 27.48 12.56
N PRO A 46 6.34 27.27 12.52
CA PRO A 46 5.57 27.08 13.74
C PRO A 46 5.55 25.59 14.08
N LEU A 47 5.77 25.28 15.36
CA LEU A 47 5.41 24.01 15.99
C LEU A 47 3.95 23.65 15.65
N PRO A 48 3.56 22.35 15.65
CA PRO A 48 2.29 21.92 15.10
C PRO A 48 1.12 22.49 15.92
N HIS A 49 0.57 23.60 15.45
CA HIS A 49 -0.69 24.12 15.92
C HIS A 49 -1.79 23.11 15.56
N HIS A 50 -2.62 22.86 16.56
CA HIS A 50 -3.88 22.16 16.44
C HIS A 50 -4.59 22.55 15.13
N VAL A 51 -5.01 21.54 14.36
CA VAL A 51 -5.98 21.74 13.28
C VAL A 51 -7.25 22.24 13.96
N TYR A 52 -7.46 23.55 13.95
CA TYR A 52 -8.71 24.17 14.36
C TYR A 52 -9.68 24.05 13.19
N ASP A 53 -10.85 23.48 13.44
CA ASP A 53 -12.02 23.71 12.61
C ASP A 53 -12.47 25.15 12.89
N GLU A 54 -12.66 25.97 11.85
CA GLU A 54 -12.96 27.41 11.99
C GLU A 54 -14.38 27.68 12.53
N ASN A 55 -15.16 26.63 12.77
CA ASN A 55 -16.44 26.73 13.45
C ASN A 55 -16.41 25.90 14.75
N GLU A 56 -16.51 26.60 15.88
CA GLU A 56 -16.54 26.10 17.26
C GLU A 56 -15.16 25.73 17.85
N GLY A 57 -14.70 26.57 18.79
CA GLY A 57 -13.48 26.38 19.60
C GLY A 57 -13.55 25.20 20.59
N THR A 58 -14.24 24.13 20.24
CA THR A 58 -14.16 22.85 20.93
C THR A 58 -13.06 22.02 20.28
N PRO A 59 -12.05 21.54 21.03
CA PRO A 59 -11.12 20.57 20.48
C PRO A 59 -11.94 19.39 19.98
N VAL A 60 -11.78 19.02 18.71
CA VAL A 60 -12.39 17.81 18.14
C VAL A 60 -11.98 16.66 19.05
N ASN A 61 -12.92 16.19 19.86
CA ASN A 61 -12.69 15.11 20.80
C ASN A 61 -12.62 13.83 19.98
N TRP A 62 -11.40 13.49 19.57
CA TRP A 62 -11.05 12.22 18.95
C TRP A 62 -11.17 11.13 20.04
N GLU A 63 -12.39 10.80 20.45
CA GLU A 63 -12.64 9.67 21.34
C GLU A 63 -12.63 8.38 20.53
N VAL A 64 -11.44 7.92 20.16
CA VAL A 64 -11.28 6.63 19.48
C VAL A 64 -11.29 5.46 20.43
N PHE A 65 -11.08 5.71 21.71
CA PHE A 65 -11.01 4.68 22.73
C PHE A 65 -12.06 4.92 23.82
N SER A 66 -12.87 3.90 24.07
CA SER A 66 -13.81 3.87 25.19
C SER A 66 -13.78 2.50 25.86
N ARG A 67 -14.23 2.46 27.13
CA ARG A 67 -14.27 1.22 27.92
C ARG A 67 -15.22 0.19 27.32
N ASP A 68 -16.40 0.63 26.91
CA ASP A 68 -17.50 -0.25 26.52
C ASP A 68 -17.42 -0.72 25.05
N GLN A 69 -16.39 -0.30 24.30
CA GLN A 69 -16.16 -0.75 22.94
C GLN A 69 -15.60 -2.18 22.88
N ASP A 70 -16.20 -2.99 22.01
CA ASP A 70 -15.69 -4.31 21.66
C ASP A 70 -14.36 -4.23 20.90
N ALA A 71 -13.47 -5.20 21.13
CA ALA A 71 -12.17 -5.25 20.48
C ALA A 71 -12.28 -5.38 18.94
N GLY A 72 -13.32 -6.05 18.44
CA GLY A 72 -13.59 -6.17 17.00
C GLY A 72 -13.95 -4.84 16.36
N ASP A 73 -14.82 -4.06 17.00
CA ASP A 73 -15.25 -2.75 16.51
C ASP A 73 -14.07 -1.77 16.47
N VAL A 74 -13.23 -1.78 17.51
CA VAL A 74 -12.00 -0.96 17.56
C VAL A 74 -11.05 -1.34 16.42
N VAL A 75 -10.82 -2.64 16.20
CA VAL A 75 -9.97 -3.12 15.09
C VAL A 75 -10.50 -2.61 13.74
N MET A 76 -11.80 -2.78 13.49
CA MET A 76 -12.41 -2.38 12.21
C MET A 76 -12.33 -0.88 11.98
N GLN A 77 -12.61 -0.08 13.01
CA GLN A 77 -12.53 1.38 12.94
C GLN A 77 -11.10 1.84 12.64
N LEU A 78 -10.11 1.36 13.40
CA LEU A 78 -8.72 1.74 13.23
C LEU A 78 -8.18 1.35 11.85
N LEU A 79 -8.48 0.13 11.38
CA LEU A 79 -8.07 -0.33 10.05
C LEU A 79 -8.70 0.53 8.96
N ARG A 80 -9.99 0.86 9.07
CA ARG A 80 -10.67 1.72 8.08
C ARG A 80 -10.04 3.11 8.02
N ASP A 81 -9.77 3.70 9.17
CA ASP A 81 -9.25 5.07 9.25
C ASP A 81 -7.80 5.14 8.76
N SER A 82 -6.94 4.22 9.20
CA SER A 82 -5.55 4.14 8.72
C SER A 82 -5.49 3.87 7.22
N TRP A 83 -6.31 2.95 6.72
CA TRP A 83 -6.44 2.68 5.28
C TRP A 83 -6.87 3.90 4.48
N CYS A 84 -7.84 4.66 4.97
CA CYS A 84 -8.35 5.85 4.30
C CYS A 84 -7.30 6.95 4.14
N LEU A 85 -6.32 7.02 5.04
CA LEU A 85 -5.17 7.91 4.92
C LEU A 85 -4.10 7.29 4.01
N PHE A 86 -3.82 6.01 4.19
CA PHE A 86 -2.81 5.29 3.44
C PHE A 86 -3.10 5.27 1.93
N LYS A 87 -4.37 5.13 1.53
CA LYS A 87 -4.79 5.20 0.10
C LYS A 87 -4.55 6.56 -0.56
N GLN A 88 -4.40 7.63 0.22
CA GLN A 88 -4.12 8.97 -0.30
C GLN A 88 -2.62 9.18 -0.53
N LEU A 89 -1.76 8.37 0.10
CA LEU A 89 -0.33 8.40 -0.15
C LEU A 89 -0.05 7.83 -1.54
N ARG A 90 0.64 8.62 -2.35
CA ARG A 90 1.17 8.26 -3.67
C ARG A 90 2.65 7.91 -3.54
N LEU A 91 3.24 7.26 -4.55
CA LEU A 91 4.69 7.03 -4.53
C LEU A 91 5.46 8.34 -4.47
N GLU A 92 4.94 9.37 -5.13
CA GLU A 92 5.49 10.74 -5.13
C GLU A 92 5.77 11.25 -3.72
N SER A 93 4.82 11.10 -2.78
CA SER A 93 5.02 11.54 -1.38
C SER A 93 6.19 10.84 -0.70
N TRP A 94 6.42 9.56 -1.02
CA TRP A 94 7.56 8.82 -0.51
C TRP A 94 8.87 9.22 -1.17
N VAL A 95 8.85 9.53 -2.46
CA VAL A 95 10.00 10.05 -3.21
C VAL A 95 10.39 11.42 -2.66
N GLU A 96 9.44 12.34 -2.50
CA GLU A 96 9.65 13.65 -1.86
C GLU A 96 10.32 13.49 -0.50
N PHE A 97 9.76 12.64 0.37
CA PHE A 97 10.29 12.38 1.69
C PHE A 97 11.75 11.88 1.65
N VAL A 98 12.05 10.91 0.79
CA VAL A 98 13.42 10.39 0.61
C VAL A 98 14.39 11.47 0.11
N MET A 99 13.89 12.42 -0.70
CA MET A 99 14.65 13.55 -1.20
C MET A 99 14.77 14.71 -0.19
N GLY A 100 14.18 14.57 1.01
CA GLY A 100 14.16 15.61 2.03
C GLY A 100 13.17 16.74 1.76
N ILE A 101 12.22 16.52 0.85
CA ILE A 101 11.13 17.46 0.53
C ILE A 101 9.96 17.14 1.46
N PRO A 102 9.41 18.15 2.17
CA PRO A 102 8.24 17.95 3.02
C PRO A 102 7.03 17.52 2.18
N SER A 103 6.31 16.48 2.64
CA SER A 103 5.08 16.02 2.00
C SER A 103 3.91 16.12 2.98
N ALA A 104 2.91 16.94 2.65
CA ALA A 104 1.76 17.20 3.52
C ALA A 104 0.97 15.93 3.82
N THR A 105 0.76 15.07 2.82
CA THR A 105 0.02 13.80 2.97
C THR A 105 0.75 12.86 3.92
N LEU A 106 2.08 12.79 3.84
CA LEU A 106 2.88 11.97 4.74
C LEU A 106 2.86 12.53 6.17
N ALA A 107 2.96 13.85 6.32
CA ALA A 107 2.85 14.51 7.62
C ALA A 107 1.48 14.26 8.28
N VAL A 108 0.38 14.26 7.51
CA VAL A 108 -0.96 13.92 8.00
C VAL A 108 -1.01 12.46 8.46
N PHE A 109 -0.46 11.54 7.66
CA PHE A 109 -0.37 10.12 8.01
C PHE A 109 0.42 9.89 9.30
N GLU A 110 1.62 10.48 9.42
CA GLU A 110 2.43 10.42 10.64
C GLU A 110 1.73 11.04 11.84
N SER A 111 1.03 12.17 11.65
CA SER A 111 0.27 12.84 12.71
C SER A 111 -0.87 11.97 13.22
N TYR A 112 -1.59 11.29 12.33
CA TYR A 112 -2.65 10.36 12.70
C TYR A 112 -2.12 9.25 13.61
N HIS A 113 -1.06 8.55 13.19
CA HIS A 113 -0.49 7.46 13.99
C HIS A 113 0.07 7.95 15.33
N ASN A 114 0.73 9.11 15.35
CA ASN A 114 1.18 9.73 16.60
C ASN A 114 0.01 10.01 17.57
N ARG A 115 -1.10 10.56 17.06
CA ARG A 115 -2.29 10.84 17.85
C ARG A 115 -2.95 9.57 18.36
N VAL A 116 -3.12 8.55 17.52
CA VAL A 116 -3.67 7.23 17.91
C VAL A 116 -2.84 6.63 19.03
N SER A 117 -1.51 6.57 18.88
CA SER A 117 -0.61 6.02 19.90
C SER A 117 -0.69 6.81 21.21
N PHE A 118 -0.65 8.15 21.14
CA PHE A 118 -0.73 8.98 22.34
C PHE A 118 -2.08 8.86 23.06
N SER A 119 -3.19 8.90 22.31
CA SER A 119 -4.53 8.74 22.87
C SER A 119 -4.70 7.37 23.54
N LEU A 120 -4.17 6.31 22.94
CA LEU A 120 -4.22 4.97 23.56
C LEU A 120 -3.40 4.94 24.85
N PHE A 121 -2.20 5.52 24.85
CA PHE A 121 -1.37 5.62 26.05
C PHE A 121 -2.10 6.36 27.19
N CYS A 122 -2.72 7.51 26.91
CA CYS A 122 -3.52 8.25 27.89
C CYS A 122 -4.70 7.41 28.40
N PHE A 123 -5.44 6.77 27.49
CA PHE A 123 -6.56 5.91 27.83
C PHE A 123 -6.13 4.75 28.75
N LEU A 124 -4.98 4.11 28.50
CA LEU A 124 -4.46 3.03 29.34
C LEU A 124 -3.95 3.52 30.70
N CYS A 125 -3.44 4.75 30.79
CA CYS A 125 -3.12 5.37 32.08
C CYS A 125 -4.36 5.52 32.96
N ASP A 126 -5.50 5.93 32.38
CA ASP A 126 -6.76 6.10 33.08
C ASP A 126 -7.47 4.75 33.34
N PHE A 127 -7.32 3.78 32.43
CA PHE A 127 -7.96 2.47 32.48
C PHE A 127 -6.97 1.31 32.27
N PRO A 128 -6.08 1.04 33.25
CA PRO A 128 -5.06 -0.01 33.15
C PRO A 128 -5.60 -1.42 32.83
N ILE A 129 -6.83 -1.72 33.26
CA ILE A 129 -7.48 -3.02 33.05
C ILE A 129 -7.74 -3.32 31.56
N GLU A 130 -7.78 -2.29 30.71
CA GLU A 130 -8.03 -2.42 29.28
C GLU A 130 -6.77 -2.84 28.50
N ALA A 131 -5.59 -2.87 29.11
CA ALA A 131 -4.34 -3.18 28.42
C ALA A 131 -4.36 -4.55 27.70
N GLU A 132 -4.99 -5.56 28.30
CA GLU A 132 -5.13 -6.88 27.68
C GLU A 132 -6.01 -6.85 26.42
N LYS A 133 -7.08 -6.02 26.42
CA LYS A 133 -7.92 -5.80 25.25
C LYS A 133 -7.11 -5.24 24.10
N TYR A 134 -6.29 -4.22 24.36
CA TYR A 134 -5.50 -3.58 23.31
C TYR A 134 -4.30 -4.39 22.84
N ASP A 135 -3.77 -5.30 23.67
CA ASP A 135 -2.82 -6.33 23.21
C ASP A 135 -3.47 -7.27 22.18
N ILE A 136 -4.74 -7.66 22.39
CA ILE A 136 -5.51 -8.44 21.41
C ILE A 136 -5.78 -7.62 20.14
N VAL A 137 -6.15 -6.34 20.27
CA VAL A 137 -6.35 -5.44 19.11
C VAL A 137 -5.06 -5.34 18.29
N ALA A 138 -3.91 -5.11 18.93
CA ALA A 138 -2.61 -5.05 18.26
C ALA A 138 -2.30 -6.34 17.48
N LYS A 139 -2.49 -7.50 18.10
CA LYS A 139 -2.30 -8.81 17.45
C LYS A 139 -3.21 -9.00 16.23
N ARG A 140 -4.46 -8.51 16.28
CA ARG A 140 -5.42 -8.60 15.17
C ARG A 140 -5.04 -7.71 13.98
N VAL A 141 -4.45 -6.54 14.21
CA VAL A 141 -4.04 -5.64 13.12
C VAL A 141 -2.70 -6.01 12.49
N HIS A 142 -1.84 -6.77 13.18
CA HIS A 142 -0.48 -7.11 12.74
C HIS A 142 -0.39 -7.64 11.30
N HIS A 143 -1.36 -8.42 10.83
CA HIS A 143 -1.35 -9.01 9.49
C HIS A 143 -2.13 -8.21 8.45
N ASN A 144 -2.62 -7.03 8.82
CA ASN A 144 -3.44 -6.16 7.97
C ASN A 144 -2.76 -4.80 7.77
N ASP A 145 -2.10 -4.27 8.80
CA ASP A 145 -1.51 -2.94 8.80
C ASP A 145 -0.29 -2.87 9.73
N CYS A 146 0.90 -2.76 9.16
CA CYS A 146 2.16 -2.72 9.90
C CYS A 146 2.38 -1.38 10.63
N PHE A 147 1.87 -0.27 10.10
CA PHE A 147 1.97 1.04 10.74
C PHE A 147 1.06 1.12 11.95
N LEU A 148 -0.18 0.64 11.81
CA LEU A 148 -1.12 0.56 12.91
C LEU A 148 -0.66 -0.43 13.99
N TYR A 149 -0.09 -1.57 13.61
CA TYR A 149 0.53 -2.49 14.56
C TYR A 149 1.61 -1.78 15.39
N THR A 150 2.56 -1.12 14.73
CA THR A 150 3.64 -0.35 15.38
C THR A 150 3.09 0.74 16.29
N THR A 151 2.01 1.39 15.87
CA THR A 151 1.33 2.46 16.63
C THR A 151 0.76 1.93 17.94
N LEU A 152 0.06 0.80 17.90
CA LEU A 152 -0.57 0.22 19.09
C LEU A 152 0.47 -0.40 20.04
N THR A 153 1.45 -1.11 19.49
CA THR A 153 2.52 -1.72 20.31
C THR A 153 3.35 -0.64 21.02
N HIS A 154 3.69 0.45 20.33
CA HIS A 154 4.42 1.55 20.93
C HIS A 154 3.68 2.17 22.13
N ALA A 155 2.36 2.38 22.03
CA ALA A 155 1.56 2.89 23.13
C ALA A 155 1.54 1.92 24.33
N LEU A 156 1.36 0.62 24.05
CA LEU A 156 1.38 -0.45 25.07
C LEU A 156 2.75 -0.54 25.76
N GLU A 157 3.84 -0.47 25.01
CA GLU A 157 5.21 -0.48 25.53
C GLU A 157 5.49 0.74 26.42
N CYS A 158 5.07 1.94 25.99
CA CYS A 158 5.18 3.16 26.81
C CYS A 158 4.43 3.01 28.14
N PHE A 159 3.21 2.46 28.10
CA PHE A 159 2.40 2.21 29.28
C PHE A 159 3.05 1.18 30.22
N GLN A 160 3.50 0.04 29.69
CA GLN A 160 4.15 -1.03 30.46
C GLN A 160 5.48 -0.59 31.07
N GLY A 161 6.24 0.25 30.37
CA GLY A 161 7.50 0.81 30.82
C GLY A 161 7.38 1.77 32.00
N LYS A 162 6.15 2.13 32.43
CA LYS A 162 5.85 3.12 33.49
C LYS A 162 6.58 4.46 33.29
N GLY A 163 6.93 4.76 32.05
CA GLY A 163 7.71 5.94 31.68
C GLY A 163 6.84 7.06 31.14
N GLN A 164 7.49 8.16 30.77
CA GLN A 164 6.85 9.22 29.98
C GLN A 164 6.63 8.74 28.55
N TYR A 165 5.52 9.15 27.94
CA TYR A 165 5.29 8.94 26.52
C TYR A 165 6.40 9.59 25.69
N LYS A 166 6.97 8.82 24.77
CA LYS A 166 7.88 9.34 23.74
C LYS A 166 7.11 9.43 22.44
N ASN A 167 7.42 10.42 21.60
CA ASN A 167 6.75 10.51 20.30
C ASN A 167 7.04 9.26 19.45
N LEU A 168 6.00 8.75 18.79
CA LEU A 168 6.10 7.62 17.90
C LEU A 168 6.91 8.02 16.67
N SER A 169 7.95 7.25 16.37
CA SER A 169 8.66 7.30 15.09
C SER A 169 8.16 6.14 14.25
N LEU A 170 7.40 6.44 13.19
CA LEU A 170 6.98 5.42 12.24
C LEU A 170 8.18 4.94 11.44
N ASP A 171 8.39 3.63 11.41
CA ASP A 171 9.39 3.02 10.54
C ASP A 171 8.84 2.95 9.10
N ALA A 172 9.12 4.01 8.34
CA ALA A 172 8.86 4.04 6.90
C ALA A 172 9.93 3.27 6.09
N GLY A 173 10.85 2.56 6.74
CA GLY A 173 12.01 1.90 6.13
C GLY A 173 11.64 0.91 5.03
N LEU A 174 10.51 0.22 5.20
CA LEU A 174 9.98 -0.75 4.21
C LEU A 174 9.77 -0.14 2.83
N ILE A 175 9.46 1.16 2.75
CA ILE A 175 9.28 1.88 1.47
C ILE A 175 10.51 2.75 1.18
N THR A 176 10.95 3.51 2.18
CA THR A 176 11.94 4.57 2.01
C THR A 176 13.35 4.05 1.78
N GLN A 177 13.75 2.91 2.37
CA GLN A 177 15.10 2.37 2.16
C GLN A 177 15.28 1.84 0.72
N PRO A 178 14.39 1.01 0.17
CA PRO A 178 14.47 0.60 -1.24
C PRO A 178 14.44 1.80 -2.19
N LEU A 179 13.57 2.79 -1.96
CA LEU A 179 13.50 4.00 -2.78
C LEU A 179 14.78 4.83 -2.71
N LYS A 180 15.34 5.01 -1.52
CA LYS A 180 16.61 5.73 -1.35
C LYS A 180 17.75 5.04 -2.08
N ALA A 181 17.84 3.71 -1.99
CA ALA A 181 18.83 2.95 -2.75
C ALA A 181 18.64 3.12 -4.26
N PHE A 182 17.40 3.03 -4.74
CA PHE A 182 17.03 3.22 -6.14
C PHE A 182 17.35 4.63 -6.66
N LEU A 183 17.05 5.68 -5.89
CA LEU A 183 17.29 7.08 -6.27
C LEU A 183 18.76 7.50 -6.14
N SER A 184 19.59 6.74 -5.42
CA SER A 184 21.02 7.06 -5.23
C SER A 184 21.85 6.94 -6.51
N GLN A 185 21.36 6.20 -7.51
CA GLN A 185 22.04 5.97 -8.80
C GLN A 185 21.06 6.16 -9.96
N PRO A 186 20.62 7.40 -10.22
CA PRO A 186 19.64 7.66 -11.27
C PRO A 186 20.24 7.39 -12.65
N ASP A 187 19.48 6.72 -13.51
CA ASP A 187 19.82 6.50 -14.91
C ASP A 187 18.96 7.36 -15.85
N LYS A 188 19.24 7.30 -17.16
CA LYS A 188 18.50 8.03 -18.19
C LYS A 188 17.00 7.69 -18.26
N ASN A 189 16.59 6.56 -17.69
CA ASN A 189 15.22 6.05 -17.69
C ASN A 189 14.52 6.25 -16.34
N ILE A 190 15.12 7.00 -15.39
CA ILE A 190 14.62 7.13 -14.02
C ILE A 190 13.14 7.54 -13.95
N LEU A 191 12.68 8.44 -14.83
CA LEU A 191 11.28 8.87 -14.88
C LEU A 191 10.33 7.74 -15.33
N GLN A 192 10.75 6.92 -16.31
CA GLN A 192 9.97 5.75 -16.74
C GLN A 192 9.94 4.69 -15.64
N ARG A 193 11.06 4.48 -14.96
CA ARG A 193 11.16 3.54 -13.85
C ARG A 193 10.28 3.99 -12.68
N LEU A 194 10.25 5.28 -12.34
CA LEU A 194 9.34 5.84 -11.33
C LEU A 194 7.86 5.66 -11.71
N ALA A 195 7.50 5.81 -12.99
CA ALA A 195 6.14 5.57 -13.47
C ALA A 195 5.73 4.07 -13.36
N VAL A 196 6.65 3.15 -13.65
CA VAL A 196 6.46 1.71 -13.36
C VAL A 196 6.22 1.50 -11.85
N LEU A 197 7.06 2.12 -11.02
CA LEU A 197 6.96 1.98 -9.57
C LEU A 197 5.67 2.57 -8.99
N GLU A 198 5.10 3.65 -9.56
CA GLU A 198 3.79 4.19 -9.12
C GLU A 198 2.69 3.14 -9.32
N THR A 199 2.68 2.47 -10.48
CA THR A 199 1.71 1.39 -10.77
C THR A 199 1.90 0.22 -9.79
N ARG A 200 3.15 -0.17 -9.55
CA ARG A 200 3.46 -1.22 -8.57
C ARG A 200 3.06 -0.83 -7.16
N TYR A 201 3.33 0.41 -6.76
CA TYR A 201 3.02 0.94 -5.45
C TYR A 201 1.50 0.95 -5.20
N ALA A 202 0.70 1.27 -6.22
CA ALA A 202 -0.75 1.20 -6.14
C ALA A 202 -1.27 -0.22 -5.82
N ARG A 203 -0.58 -1.28 -6.27
CA ARG A 203 -0.89 -2.66 -5.89
C ARG A 203 -0.27 -3.04 -4.54
N TYR A 204 0.97 -2.64 -4.28
CA TYR A 204 1.68 -2.91 -3.03
C TYR A 204 0.92 -2.38 -1.81
N ARG A 205 0.39 -1.15 -1.90
CA ARG A 205 -0.35 -0.51 -0.80
C ARG A 205 -1.63 -1.24 -0.42
N VAL A 206 -2.21 -2.01 -1.34
CA VAL A 206 -3.43 -2.81 -1.11
C VAL A 206 -3.17 -4.31 -1.00
N GLY A 207 -1.92 -4.72 -1.20
CA GLY A 207 -1.53 -6.11 -1.32
C GLY A 207 -1.07 -6.73 0.01
N SER A 208 -0.95 -8.05 0.00
CA SER A 208 -0.46 -8.80 1.16
C SER A 208 1.00 -8.52 1.52
N ASP A 209 1.78 -7.95 0.60
CA ASP A 209 3.20 -7.68 0.83
C ASP A 209 3.38 -6.59 1.90
N MET A 210 2.66 -5.46 1.75
CA MET A 210 2.65 -4.42 2.78
C MET A 210 2.12 -4.95 4.12
N ALA A 211 1.00 -5.67 4.08
CA ALA A 211 0.37 -6.23 5.28
C ALA A 211 1.28 -7.24 6.03
N ARG A 212 2.24 -7.86 5.34
CA ARG A 212 3.25 -8.77 5.91
C ARG A 212 4.56 -8.07 6.26
N GLY A 213 4.64 -6.74 6.13
CA GLY A 213 5.86 -5.97 6.38
C GLY A 213 7.00 -6.32 5.42
N ARG A 214 6.69 -6.70 4.17
CA ARG A 214 7.71 -6.92 3.14
C ARG A 214 8.12 -5.59 2.54
N GLU A 215 9.41 -5.44 2.24
CA GLU A 215 9.93 -4.23 1.60
C GLU A 215 9.30 -4.00 0.21
N PHE A 216 9.14 -2.72 -0.13
CA PHE A 216 8.67 -2.31 -1.45
C PHE A 216 9.71 -2.66 -2.52
N ASN A 217 9.30 -3.49 -3.49
CA ASN A 217 10.18 -3.93 -4.56
C ASN A 217 10.37 -2.83 -5.62
N VAL A 218 11.58 -2.28 -5.71
CA VAL A 218 11.99 -1.27 -6.68
C VAL A 218 12.62 -1.83 -7.97
N ASP A 219 12.69 -3.15 -8.12
CA ASP A 219 13.29 -3.80 -9.28
C ASP A 219 12.47 -3.55 -10.55
N THR A 220 13.10 -2.94 -11.53
CA THR A 220 12.49 -2.53 -12.81
C THR A 220 13.19 -3.20 -13.99
N GLY A 221 13.82 -4.37 -13.76
CA GLY A 221 14.58 -5.11 -14.76
C GLY A 221 13.81 -5.42 -16.05
N PHE A 222 12.49 -5.65 -15.98
CA PHE A 222 11.67 -5.88 -17.17
C PHE A 222 11.59 -4.66 -18.10
N LEU A 223 11.49 -3.45 -17.55
CA LEU A 223 11.54 -2.22 -18.34
C LEU A 223 12.89 -2.06 -19.05
N SER A 224 13.99 -2.38 -18.37
CA SER A 224 15.33 -2.40 -18.98
C SER A 224 15.40 -3.42 -20.12
N LEU A 225 14.83 -4.61 -19.93
CA LEU A 225 14.74 -5.64 -20.96
C LEU A 225 14.02 -5.13 -22.22
N ILE A 226 12.90 -4.40 -22.06
CA ILE A 226 12.14 -3.80 -23.16
C ILE A 226 12.95 -2.73 -23.89
N ASN A 227 13.70 -1.93 -23.14
CA ASN A 227 14.49 -0.84 -23.73
C ASN A 227 15.74 -1.35 -24.46
N ASP A 228 16.33 -2.46 -24.01
CA ASP A 228 17.63 -2.92 -24.49
C ASP A 228 17.53 -4.10 -25.50
N GLN A 229 16.41 -4.83 -25.53
CA GLN A 229 16.23 -5.99 -26.42
C GLN A 229 15.17 -5.77 -27.50
N SER A 230 15.39 -6.38 -28.67
CA SER A 230 14.34 -6.47 -29.69
C SER A 230 13.17 -7.36 -29.23
N ALA A 231 11.96 -7.05 -29.68
CA ALA A 231 10.76 -7.84 -29.37
C ALA A 231 10.92 -9.33 -29.73
N VAL A 232 11.63 -9.64 -30.82
CA VAL A 232 11.89 -11.03 -31.25
C VAL A 232 12.82 -11.75 -30.27
N ALA A 233 13.90 -11.07 -29.83
CA ALA A 233 14.84 -11.64 -28.85
C ALA A 233 14.14 -11.91 -27.51
N MET A 234 13.31 -10.96 -27.05
CA MET A 234 12.54 -11.10 -25.84
C MET A 234 11.51 -12.24 -25.92
N ALA A 235 10.73 -12.30 -27.00
CA ALA A 235 9.76 -13.38 -27.19
C ALA A 235 10.42 -14.76 -27.19
N ARG A 236 11.61 -14.88 -27.79
CA ARG A 236 12.40 -16.11 -27.74
C ARG A 236 12.85 -16.43 -26.31
N GLN A 237 13.42 -15.46 -25.59
CA GLN A 237 13.88 -15.67 -24.21
C GLN A 237 12.73 -16.10 -23.29
N LEU A 238 11.59 -15.39 -23.31
CA LEU A 238 10.40 -15.73 -22.52
C LEU A 238 9.86 -17.13 -22.86
N SER A 239 9.89 -17.50 -24.15
CA SER A 239 9.48 -18.84 -24.59
C SER A 239 10.43 -19.93 -24.08
N GLU A 240 11.74 -19.69 -24.14
CA GLU A 240 12.76 -20.62 -23.63
C GLU A 240 12.66 -20.79 -22.11
N ASP A 241 12.45 -19.69 -21.37
CA ASP A 241 12.25 -19.69 -19.92
C ASP A 241 10.98 -20.47 -19.53
N ALA A 242 9.86 -20.23 -20.23
CA ALA A 242 8.62 -20.97 -20.01
C ALA A 242 8.76 -22.46 -20.34
N LEU A 243 9.38 -22.80 -21.48
CA LEU A 243 9.62 -24.19 -21.89
C LEU A 243 10.49 -24.95 -20.87
N ARG A 244 11.48 -24.28 -20.28
CA ARG A 244 12.29 -24.87 -19.20
C ARG A 244 11.44 -25.20 -17.97
N GLY A 245 10.53 -24.30 -17.58
CA GLY A 245 9.57 -24.55 -16.51
C GLY A 245 8.63 -25.71 -16.82
N PHE A 246 8.04 -25.76 -18.01
CA PHE A 246 7.15 -26.85 -18.42
C PHE A 246 7.83 -28.21 -18.46
N ARG A 247 9.11 -28.28 -18.85
CA ARG A 247 9.89 -29.54 -18.86
C ARG A 247 10.08 -30.15 -17.47
N GLN A 248 9.91 -29.37 -16.40
CA GLN A 248 10.04 -29.83 -15.02
C GLN A 248 8.70 -30.32 -14.44
N ILE A 249 7.59 -30.14 -15.16
CA ILE A 249 6.26 -30.55 -14.71
C ILE A 249 6.01 -32.00 -15.12
N SER A 250 5.68 -32.84 -14.14
CA SER A 250 5.21 -34.21 -14.34
C SER A 250 3.69 -34.31 -14.17
N LEU A 251 3.09 -35.43 -14.56
CA LEU A 251 1.65 -35.66 -14.28
C LEU A 251 1.36 -35.64 -12.77
N ASP A 252 2.26 -36.20 -11.97
CA ASP A 252 2.15 -36.19 -10.51
C ASP A 252 2.25 -34.77 -9.94
N SER A 253 3.10 -33.92 -10.54
CA SER A 253 3.20 -32.49 -10.22
C SER A 253 1.85 -31.78 -10.38
N VAL A 254 1.11 -32.12 -11.46
CA VAL A 254 -0.23 -31.57 -11.77
C VAL A 254 -1.27 -32.02 -10.78
N ILE A 255 -1.29 -33.31 -10.45
CA ILE A 255 -2.27 -33.87 -9.52
C ILE A 255 -2.03 -33.36 -8.10
N MET A 256 -0.77 -33.22 -7.70
CA MET A 256 -0.39 -32.86 -6.33
C MET A 256 -0.17 -31.35 -6.11
N HIS A 257 -0.30 -30.52 -7.14
CA HIS A 257 0.04 -29.09 -7.08
C HIS A 257 1.40 -28.84 -6.41
N ASP A 258 2.43 -29.50 -6.96
CA ASP A 258 3.79 -29.43 -6.41
C ASP A 258 4.42 -28.04 -6.57
N ASP A 259 5.63 -27.88 -6.03
CA ASP A 259 6.33 -26.61 -6.04
C ASP A 259 6.71 -26.15 -7.46
N ASN A 260 6.82 -27.05 -8.44
CA ASN A 260 7.13 -26.69 -9.83
C ASN A 260 5.95 -25.96 -10.48
N ILE A 261 4.72 -26.43 -10.25
CA ILE A 261 3.52 -25.76 -10.76
C ILE A 261 3.31 -24.41 -10.07
N ARG A 262 3.50 -24.34 -8.74
CA ARG A 262 3.40 -23.07 -8.02
C ARG A 262 4.45 -22.06 -8.48
N SER A 263 5.67 -22.54 -8.76
CA SER A 263 6.75 -21.72 -9.31
C SER A 263 6.39 -21.17 -10.69
N LEU A 264 5.88 -22.02 -11.59
CA LEU A 264 5.46 -21.57 -12.93
C LEU A 264 4.32 -20.56 -12.86
N GLY A 265 3.31 -20.80 -12.00
CA GLY A 265 2.22 -19.84 -11.77
C GLY A 265 2.75 -18.50 -11.25
N SER A 266 3.65 -18.52 -10.27
CA SER A 266 4.26 -17.29 -9.72
C SER A 266 5.09 -16.52 -10.76
N GLN A 267 5.77 -17.23 -11.67
CA GLN A 267 6.51 -16.61 -12.78
C GLN A 267 5.56 -15.96 -13.79
N TRP A 268 4.45 -16.63 -14.11
CA TRP A 268 3.42 -16.10 -14.98
C TRP A 268 2.77 -14.84 -14.40
N ASP A 269 2.37 -14.88 -13.14
CA ASP A 269 1.78 -13.72 -12.44
C ASP A 269 2.75 -12.53 -12.42
N ARG A 270 4.03 -12.78 -12.15
CA ARG A 270 5.07 -11.74 -12.21
C ARG A 270 5.17 -11.11 -13.60
N LEU A 271 5.21 -11.93 -14.66
CA LEU A 271 5.27 -11.42 -16.03
C LEU A 271 4.03 -10.59 -16.39
N CYS A 272 2.84 -11.01 -15.96
CA CYS A 272 1.62 -10.24 -16.17
C CYS A 272 1.70 -8.86 -15.50
N TYR A 273 2.17 -8.79 -14.25
CA TYR A 273 2.38 -7.53 -13.55
C TYR A 273 3.43 -6.64 -14.22
N ASP A 274 4.56 -7.23 -14.64
CA ASP A 274 5.63 -6.49 -15.32
C ASP A 274 5.14 -5.88 -16.64
N VAL A 275 4.33 -6.61 -17.41
CA VAL A 275 3.71 -6.12 -18.66
C VAL A 275 2.70 -5.01 -18.38
N GLU A 276 1.83 -5.18 -17.39
CA GLU A 276 0.85 -4.17 -16.97
C GLU A 276 1.54 -2.85 -16.57
N GLU A 277 2.58 -2.95 -15.74
CA GLU A 277 3.38 -1.81 -15.29
C GLU A 277 4.00 -1.03 -16.45
N VAL A 278 4.63 -1.72 -17.40
CA VAL A 278 5.28 -1.05 -18.54
C VAL A 278 4.25 -0.50 -19.54
N ALA A 279 3.12 -1.18 -19.73
CA ALA A 279 2.04 -0.68 -20.58
C ALA A 279 1.48 0.66 -20.07
N ALA A 280 1.32 0.81 -18.75
CA ALA A 280 0.90 2.06 -18.12
C ALA A 280 1.86 3.23 -18.42
N VAL A 281 3.17 2.96 -18.45
CA VAL A 281 4.18 3.97 -18.84
C VAL A 281 4.07 4.35 -20.32
N GLY A 282 3.85 3.36 -21.19
CA GLY A 282 3.66 3.59 -22.63
C GLY A 282 2.46 4.50 -22.93
N ASP A 283 1.34 4.29 -22.23
CA ASP A 283 0.14 5.13 -22.36
C ASP A 283 0.39 6.57 -21.89
N LEU A 284 1.11 6.75 -20.76
CA LEU A 284 1.49 8.06 -20.26
C LEU A 284 2.37 8.84 -21.26
N ILE A 285 3.37 8.19 -21.86
CA ILE A 285 4.22 8.78 -22.91
C ILE A 285 3.39 9.14 -24.15
N GLY A 286 2.45 8.27 -24.53
CA GLY A 286 1.51 8.51 -25.63
C GLY A 286 0.66 9.78 -25.40
N LYS A 287 0.08 9.91 -24.20
CA LYS A 287 -0.74 11.07 -23.81
C LYS A 287 0.06 12.37 -23.78
N VAL A 288 1.25 12.38 -23.17
CA VAL A 288 2.12 13.56 -23.13
C VAL A 288 2.52 14.00 -24.55
N ARG A 289 2.87 13.06 -25.42
CA ARG A 289 3.19 13.37 -26.82
C ARG A 289 1.99 13.88 -27.61
N ALA A 290 0.78 13.40 -27.33
CA ALA A 290 -0.44 13.91 -27.95
C ALA A 290 -0.71 15.36 -27.53
N MET A 291 -0.58 15.69 -26.25
CA MET A 291 -0.75 17.07 -25.74
C MET A 291 0.27 18.04 -26.34
N ALA A 292 1.55 17.63 -26.44
CA ALA A 292 2.61 18.44 -27.02
C ALA A 292 2.46 18.68 -28.54
N LYS A 293 1.61 17.92 -29.24
CA LYS A 293 1.29 18.13 -30.67
C LYS A 293 0.09 19.04 -30.89
N VAL A 294 -0.66 19.34 -29.83
CA VAL A 294 -1.85 20.21 -29.85
C VAL A 294 -1.50 21.63 -29.40
N SER A 295 -0.27 21.84 -28.91
CA SER A 295 0.32 23.16 -28.57
C SER A 295 1.13 23.71 -29.74
#